data_AF-A0A527Y3W5-F1
#
_entry.id   AF-A0A527Y3W5-F1
#
_cell.length_a   1.000
_cell.length_b   1.000
_cell.length_c   1.000
_cell.angle_alpha   90.00
_cell.angle_beta   90.00
_cell.angle_gamma   90.00
#
_symmetry.space_group_name_H-M   'P 1'
#
loop_
_entity.id
_entity.type
_entity.pdbx_description
1 polymer ?
#
loop_
_entity_poly.entity_id
_entity_poly.type
_entity_poly.pdbx_seq_one_letter_code
_entity_poly.pdbx_strand_id
1 'polypeptide(L)' 'FYATTFIFSGLSVAVAAHCGLFNIGGEGQGYIAGLGIGFVCLTFDSVLPWWLTFPLAIIAAAAMGALWALI' A
#
# COMPACT_ATOMS: atom_id res chain seq x y z
N PHE A 1 -2.39 -11.07 -14.18
CA PHE A 1 -1.69 -10.99 -12.88
C PHE A 1 -0.54 -10.00 -12.92
N TYR A 2 0.45 -10.14 -13.82
CA TYR A 2 1.64 -9.26 -13.84
C TYR A 2 1.40 -7.80 -14.24
N ALA A 3 0.46 -7.53 -15.14
CA ALA A 3 0.25 -6.17 -15.66
C ALA A 3 -0.04 -5.16 -14.54
N THR A 4 -0.96 -5.48 -13.62
CA THR A 4 -1.34 -4.61 -12.51
C THR A 4 -0.15 -4.33 -11.59
N THR A 5 0.58 -5.36 -11.18
CA THR A 5 1.76 -5.21 -10.33
C THR A 5 2.82 -4.35 -11.02
N PHE A 6 3.15 -4.60 -12.28
CA PHE A 6 4.16 -3.80 -12.99
C PHE A 6 3.73 -2.33 -13.18
N ILE A 7 2.45 -2.07 -13.46
CA ILE A 7 1.94 -0.70 -13.57
C ILE A 7 2.10 0.04 -12.24
N PHE A 8 1.68 -0.56 -11.12
CA PHE A 8 1.76 0.12 -9.82
C PHE A 8 3.18 0.21 -9.26
N SER A 9 4.01 -0.82 -9.47
CA SER A 9 5.44 -0.77 -9.11
C SER A 9 6.18 0.27 -9.96
N GLY A 10 5.86 0.42 -11.24
CA GLY A 10 6.42 1.50 -12.06
C GLY A 10 5.93 2.87 -11.62
N LEU A 11 4.64 3.00 -11.30
CA LEU A 11 4.04 4.25 -10.83
C LEU A 11 4.66 4.73 -9.50
N SER A 12 4.96 3.84 -8.56
CA SER A 12 5.55 4.21 -7.26
C SER A 12 6.95 4.82 -7.40
N VAL A 13 7.71 4.44 -8.44
CA VAL A 13 9.01 5.03 -8.76
C VAL A 13 8.82 6.33 -9.55
N ALA A 14 7.93 6.35 -10.54
CA ALA A 14 7.70 7.52 -11.39
C ALA A 14 7.18 8.73 -10.60
N VAL A 15 6.27 8.52 -9.63
CA VAL A 15 5.75 9.59 -8.76
C VAL A 15 6.85 10.15 -7.87
N ALA A 16 7.67 9.31 -7.25
CA ALA A 16 8.78 9.76 -6.43
C ALA A 16 9.81 10.56 -7.24
N ALA A 17 10.15 10.10 -8.44
CA ALA A 17 11.05 10.79 -9.35
C ALA A 17 10.49 12.16 -9.77
N HIS A 18 9.18 12.28 -9.98
CA HIS A 18 8.53 13.57 -10.26
C HIS A 18 8.66 14.55 -9.09
N CYS A 19 8.72 14.06 -7.86
CA CYS A 19 9.00 14.86 -6.66
C CYS A 19 10.50 15.08 -6.41
N GLY A 20 11.40 14.66 -7.31
CA GLY A 20 12.85 14.76 -7.15
C GLY A 20 13.45 13.78 -6.12
N LEU A 21 12.69 12.75 -5.74
CA LEU A 21 13.09 11.72 -4.77
C LEU A 21 13.46 10.42 -5.48
N PHE A 22 14.39 9.67 -4.91
CA PHE A 22 14.72 8.32 -5.37
C PHE A 22 14.11 7.27 -4.43
N ASN A 23 13.12 6.53 -4.91
CA ASN A 23 12.43 5.52 -4.11
C ASN A 23 13.17 4.18 -4.12
N ILE A 24 14.08 3.97 -3.15
CA ILE A 24 14.92 2.75 -3.05
C ILE A 24 14.16 1.59 -2.38
N GLY A 25 13.26 1.89 -1.43
CA GLY A 25 12.65 0.92 -0.53
C GLY A 25 11.31 0.33 -0.98
N GLY A 26 10.99 0.37 -2.28
CA GLY A 26 9.65 0.04 -2.79
C GLY A 26 9.16 -1.38 -2.42
N GLU A 27 10.05 -2.37 -2.38
CA GLU A 27 9.71 -3.74 -1.97
C GLU A 27 9.27 -3.78 -0.49
N GLY A 28 10.02 -3.12 0.40
CA GLY A 28 9.69 -3.00 1.82
C GLY A 28 8.39 -2.23 2.05
N GLN A 29 8.18 -1.12 1.34
CA GLN A 29 6.91 -0.37 1.36
C GLN A 29 5.73 -1.27 1.00
N GLY A 30 5.89 -2.14 -0.01
CA GLY A 30 4.89 -3.13 -0.42
C GLY A 30 4.57 -4.15 0.67
N TYR A 31 5.58 -4.71 1.34
CA TYR A 31 5.37 -5.66 2.43
C TYR A 31 4.62 -5.04 3.61
N ILE A 32 5.02 -3.84 4.04
CA ILE A 32 4.41 -3.16 5.17
C ILE A 32 3.00 -2.64 4.84
N ALA A 33 2.78 -2.18 3.60
CA ALA A 33 1.42 -1.90 3.11
C ALA A 33 0.53 -3.15 3.16
N GLY A 34 1.07 -4.32 2.80
CA GLY A 34 0.38 -5.61 2.91
C GLY A 34 -0.02 -5.97 4.34
N LEU A 35 0.83 -5.67 5.34
CA LEU A 35 0.48 -5.82 6.76
C LEU A 35 -0.70 -4.92 7.15
N GLY A 36 -0.75 -3.68 6.65
CA GLY A 36 -1.87 -2.78 6.87
C GLY A 36 -3.21 -3.32 6.33
N ILE A 37 -3.18 -3.94 5.14
CA ILE A 37 -4.33 -4.63 4.56
C ILE A 37 -4.76 -5.79 5.47
N GLY A 38 -3.82 -6.66 5.83
CA GLY A 38 -4.08 -7.81 6.70
C GLY A 38 -4.68 -7.39 8.04
N PHE A 39 -4.15 -6.33 8.66
CA PHE A 39 -4.66 -5.79 9.90
C PHE A 39 -6.12 -5.34 9.78
N VAL A 40 -6.47 -4.54 8.78
CA VAL A 40 -7.85 -4.06 8.59
C VAL A 40 -8.79 -5.22 8.29
N CYS A 41 -8.44 -6.08 7.34
CA CYS A 41 -9.29 -7.20 6.96
C CYS A 41 -9.55 -8.12 8.16
N LEU A 42 -8.51 -8.56 8.87
CA LEU A 42 -8.68 -9.46 10.02
C LEU A 42 -9.43 -8.81 11.19
N THR A 43 -9.30 -7.50 11.37
CA THR A 43 -9.98 -6.77 12.46
C THR A 43 -11.46 -6.55 12.17
N PHE A 44 -11.83 -6.29 10.91
CA PHE A 44 -13.18 -5.83 10.56
C PHE A 44 -14.01 -6.80 9.73
N ASP A 45 -13.46 -7.93 9.25
CA ASP A 45 -14.17 -8.89 8.38
C ASP A 45 -15.52 -9.37 8.95
N SER A 46 -15.62 -9.55 10.27
CA SER A 46 -16.86 -10.00 10.91
C SER A 46 -17.85 -8.89 11.29
N VAL A 47 -17.42 -7.62 11.23
CA VAL A 47 -18.18 -6.47 11.74
C VAL A 47 -18.65 -5.55 10.62
N LEU A 48 -17.81 -5.33 9.61
CA LEU A 48 -18.08 -4.41 8.52
C LEU A 48 -18.33 -5.18 7.22
N PRO A 49 -19.28 -4.71 6.39
CA PRO A 49 -19.45 -5.27 5.06
C PRO A 49 -18.22 -4.96 4.19
N TRP A 50 -17.95 -5.83 3.21
CA TRP A 50 -16.75 -5.77 2.36
C TRP A 50 -16.53 -4.40 1.71
N TRP A 51 -17.60 -3.69 1.33
CA TRP A 51 -17.53 -2.40 0.64
C TRP A 51 -17.04 -1.26 1.54
N LEU A 52 -17.09 -1.44 2.86
CA LEU A 52 -16.50 -0.51 3.83
C LEU A 52 -15.11 -0.98 4.29
N THR A 53 -14.92 -2.29 4.45
CA THR A 53 -13.61 -2.88 4.76
C THR A 53 -12.59 -2.62 3.64
N PHE A 54 -13.01 -2.66 2.38
CA PHE A 54 -12.15 -2.45 1.22
C PHE A 54 -11.50 -1.04 1.17
N PRO A 55 -12.24 0.09 1.24
CA PRO A 55 -11.62 1.41 1.28
C PRO A 55 -10.78 1.63 2.55
N LEU A 56 -11.18 1.08 3.69
CA LEU A 56 -10.36 1.12 4.90
C LEU A 56 -9.02 0.41 4.71
N ALA A 57 -9.01 -0.75 4.04
CA ALA A 57 -7.79 -1.50 3.76
C ALA A 57 -6.87 -0.73 2.82
N ILE A 58 -7.41 -0.01 1.83
CA ILE A 58 -6.63 0.88 0.94
C ILE A 58 -5.96 2.00 1.74
N ILE A 59 -6.72 2.67 2.63
CA ILE A 59 -6.19 3.76 3.46
C ILE A 59 -5.09 3.24 4.39
N ALA A 60 -5.31 2.09 5.03
CA ALA A 60 -4.30 1.49 5.89
C ALA A 60 -3.05 1.06 5.13
N ALA A 61 -3.20 0.48 3.92
CA ALA A 61 -2.07 0.14 3.06
C ALA A 61 -1.24 1.38 2.71
N ALA A 62 -1.89 2.46 2.30
CA ALA A 62 -1.24 3.72 1.96
C ALA A 62 -0.52 4.33 3.16
N ALA A 63 -1.17 4.37 4.33
CA ALA A 63 -0.58 4.91 5.55
C ALA A 63 0.65 4.10 6.01
N MET A 64 0.54 2.77 6.03
CA MET A 64 1.62 1.88 6.47
C MET A 64 2.81 1.89 5.51
N GLY A 65 2.56 1.88 4.20
CA GLY A 65 3.62 2.02 3.19
C GLY A 65 4.31 3.38 3.25
N ALA A 66 3.56 4.46 3.47
CA ALA A 66 4.11 5.80 3.65
C ALA A 66 4.94 5.93 4.94
N LEU A 67 4.49 5.32 6.04
CA LEU A 67 5.25 5.28 7.30
C LEU A 67 6.58 4.54 7.13
N TRP A 68 6.61 3.46 6.34
CA TRP A 68 7.87 2.78 6.03
C TRP A 68 8.83 3.66 5.23
N ALA A 69 8.32 4.52 4.35
CA ALA A 69 9.14 5.44 3.57
C ALA A 69 9.80 6.56 4.40
N LEU A 70 9.43 6.72 5.69
CA LEU A 70 10.08 7.66 6.60
C LEU A 70 11.45 7.18 7.10
N ILE A 71 11.77 5.91 6.91
CA ILE A 71 12.98 5.23 7.39
C ILE A 71 13.79 4.78 6.18
#